data_AF-X1N8A3-F1
#
_entry.id   AF-X1N8A3-F1
#
_cell.length_a   1.000
_cell.length_b   1.000
_cell.length_c   1.000
_cell.angle_alpha   90.00
_cell.angle_beta   90.00
_cell.angle_gamma   90.00
#
_symmetry.space_group_name_H-M   'P 1'
#
loop_
_entity.id
_entity.type
_entity.pdbx_description
1 polymer ?
#
loop_
_entity_poly.entity_id
_entity_poly.type
_entity_poly.pdbx_seq_one_letter_code
_entity_poly.pdbx_strand_id
1 'polypeptide(L)' 'MQMETRGLLDIDSGGIPVDARIRIGEFFKMASKGEIEPRELKEELERWGLFEEYEDRFFAIFRKGR' A
#
# COMPACT_ATOMS: atom_id res chain seq x y z
N MET A 1 -1.93 23.12 27.95
CA MET A 1 -3.19 22.57 27.41
C MET A 1 -2.86 21.18 26.94
N GLN A 2 -3.58 20.19 27.49
CA GLN A 2 -3.43 18.77 27.22
C GLN A 2 -3.88 18.46 25.79
N MET A 3 -3.10 17.71 25.01
CA MET A 3 -3.57 16.77 23.98
C MET A 3 -2.48 15.72 23.71
N GLU A 4 -2.30 14.81 24.67
CA GLU A 4 -1.65 13.52 24.44
C GLU A 4 -2.63 12.60 23.69
N THR A 5 -2.71 12.74 22.36
CA THR A 5 -3.42 11.77 21.51
C THR A 5 -2.42 10.74 20.99
N ARG A 6 -2.16 9.75 21.84
CA ARG A 6 -1.99 8.32 21.50
C ARG A 6 -1.55 8.01 20.06
N GLY A 7 -0.26 7.75 19.86
CA GLY A 7 0.28 6.67 19.02
C GLY A 7 -0.23 6.48 17.58
N LEU A 8 -0.67 7.52 16.86
CA LEU A 8 -1.29 7.36 15.54
C LEU A 8 -0.57 8.05 14.37
N LEU A 9 0.59 8.67 14.60
CA LEU A 9 1.27 9.47 13.58
C LEU A 9 2.78 9.22 13.58
N ASP A 10 3.21 7.96 13.57
CA ASP A 10 4.54 7.64 13.04
C ASP A 10 4.42 7.63 11.51
N ILE A 11 4.30 8.85 10.98
CA ILE A 11 4.24 9.12 9.56
C ILE A 11 5.70 9.17 9.12
N ASP A 12 6.11 8.22 8.28
CA ASP A 12 7.46 8.21 7.72
C ASP A 12 7.71 9.49 6.91
N SER A 13 8.98 9.78 6.59
CA SER A 13 9.44 10.98 5.87
C SER A 13 8.66 11.32 4.60
N GLY A 14 7.92 10.37 4.02
CA GLY A 14 7.03 10.52 2.86
C GLY A 14 5.54 10.77 3.15
N GLY A 15 5.10 11.00 4.40
CA GLY A 15 3.68 11.29 4.67
C GLY A 15 2.79 10.04 4.81
N ILE A 16 3.38 8.84 4.82
CA ILE A 16 2.66 7.56 4.85
C ILE A 16 2.66 6.96 6.26
N PRO A 17 1.48 6.69 6.86
CA PRO A 17 1.41 5.97 8.13
C PRO A 17 1.87 4.52 7.97
N VAL A 18 2.55 3.98 8.98
CA VAL A 18 3.03 2.59 9.00
C VAL A 18 1.92 1.58 8.66
N ASP A 19 0.70 1.79 9.16
CA ASP A 19 -0.46 0.95 8.85
C ASP A 19 -0.80 0.89 7.36
N ALA A 20 -0.66 2.01 6.63
CA ALA A 20 -0.88 2.02 5.18
C ALA A 20 0.14 1.15 4.46
N ARG A 21 1.41 1.19 4.91
CA ARG A 21 2.48 0.35 4.35
C ARG A 21 2.22 -1.14 4.59
N ILE A 22 1.73 -1.49 5.79
CA ILE A 22 1.31 -2.86 6.13
C ILE A 22 0.15 -3.30 5.23
N ARG A 23 -0.87 -2.45 5.08
CA ARG A 23 -2.02 -2.71 4.20
C ARG A 23 -1.58 -2.95 2.76
N ILE A 24 -0.76 -2.07 2.19
CA ILE A 24 -0.24 -2.24 0.82
C ILE A 24 0.46 -3.58 0.66
N GLY A 25 1.30 -3.98 1.61
CA GLY A 25 1.96 -5.29 1.59
C GLY A 25 0.98 -6.47 1.58
N GLU A 26 -0.13 -6.37 2.32
CA GLU A 26 -1.21 -7.36 2.29
C GLU A 26 -1.94 -7.39 0.95
N PHE A 27 -2.30 -6.21 0.41
CA PHE A 27 -2.91 -6.08 -0.92
C PHE A 27 -2.02 -6.73 -2.00
N PHE A 28 -0.70 -6.55 -1.95
CA PHE A 28 0.24 -7.22 -2.86
C PHE A 28 0.17 -8.75 -2.78
N LYS A 29 0.10 -9.32 -1.56
CA LYS A 29 -0.05 -10.77 -1.37
C LYS A 29 -1.38 -11.26 -1.91
N MET A 30 -2.47 -10.56 -1.59
CA MET A 30 -3.82 -10.92 -2.03
C MET A 30 -3.94 -10.84 -3.55
N ALA A 31 -3.44 -9.76 -4.17
CA ALA A 31 -3.42 -9.59 -5.63
C ALA A 31 -2.58 -10.67 -6.31
N SER A 32 -1.43 -11.04 -5.74
CA SER A 32 -0.59 -12.12 -6.26
C SER A 32 -1.23 -13.50 -6.17
N LYS A 33 -2.19 -13.70 -5.25
CA LYS A 33 -2.97 -14.93 -5.12
C LYS A 33 -4.27 -14.91 -5.91
N GLY A 34 -4.64 -13.75 -6.48
CA GLY A 34 -5.95 -13.55 -7.11
C GLY A 34 -7.10 -13.42 -6.10
N GLU A 35 -6.82 -13.10 -4.83
CA GLU A 35 -7.84 -12.88 -3.80
C GLU A 35 -8.55 -11.52 -3.95
N ILE A 36 -7.88 -10.55 -4.59
CA ILE A 36 -8.44 -9.22 -4.89
C ILE A 36 -8.10 -8.84 -6.33
N GLU A 37 -8.85 -7.88 -6.86
CA GLU A 37 -8.47 -7.28 -8.13
C GLU A 37 -7.24 -6.38 -7.96
N PRO A 38 -6.26 -6.46 -8.89
CA PRO A 38 -5.11 -5.55 -8.90
C PRO A 38 -5.52 -4.08 -8.98
N ARG A 39 -6.69 -3.78 -9.57
CA ARG A 39 -7.24 -2.43 -9.61
C ARG A 39 -7.41 -1.84 -8.21
N GLU A 40 -7.91 -2.62 -7.25
CA GLU A 40 -8.10 -2.17 -5.86
C GLU A 40 -6.76 -1.81 -5.22
N LEU A 41 -5.73 -2.64 -5.44
CA LEU A 41 -4.37 -2.35 -4.99
C LEU A 41 -3.82 -1.06 -5.64
N LYS A 42 -4.12 -0.82 -6.92
CA LYS A 42 -3.70 0.39 -7.64
C LYS A 42 -4.35 1.66 -7.08
N GLU A 43 -5.67 1.64 -6.82
CA GLU A 43 -6.38 2.80 -6.27
C GLU A 43 -5.81 3.20 -4.90
N GLU A 44 -5.46 2.21 -4.07
CA GLU A 44 -4.83 2.47 -2.78
C GLU A 44 -3.41 3.03 -2.95
N LEU A 45 -2.60 2.49 -3.86
CA LEU A 45 -1.27 3.03 -4.15
C LEU A 45 -1.32 4.47 -4.69
N GLU A 46 -2.28 4.79 -5.55
CA GLU A 46 -2.49 6.15 -6.10
C GLU A 46 -2.90 7.13 -5.01
N ARG A 47 -3.78 6.71 -4.09
CA ARG A 47 -4.19 7.53 -2.94
C ARG A 47 -3.03 7.95 -2.05
N TRP A 48 -2.03 7.07 -1.91
CA TRP A 48 -0.83 7.31 -1.14
C TRP A 48 0.31 7.94 -1.97
N GLY A 49 0.13 8.14 -3.28
CA GLY A 49 1.20 8.60 -4.16
C GLY A 49 2.37 7.62 -4.30
N LEU A 50 2.16 6.35 -3.93
CA LEU A 50 3.14 5.28 -3.99
C LEU A 50 3.05 4.49 -5.31
N PHE A 51 2.07 4.79 -6.15
CA PHE A 51 1.88 4.07 -7.41
C PHE A 51 3.14 4.10 -8.27
N GLU A 52 3.77 5.25 -8.49
CA GLU A 52 4.99 5.35 -9.31
C GLU A 52 6.16 4.53 -8.74
N GLU A 53 6.32 4.49 -7.41
CA GLU A 53 7.39 3.72 -6.75
C GLU A 53 7.11 2.20 -6.79
N TYR A 54 5.83 1.81 -6.71
CA TYR A 54 5.40 0.41 -6.65
C TYR A 54 4.90 -0.13 -7.99
N GLU A 55 4.89 0.68 -9.05
CA GLU A 55 4.36 0.35 -10.38
C GLU A 55 5.03 -0.91 -10.94
N ASP A 56 6.37 -0.94 -10.93
CA ASP A 56 7.14 -2.09 -11.44
C ASP A 56 6.79 -3.39 -10.69
N ARG A 57 6.67 -3.29 -9.36
CA ARG A 57 6.28 -4.40 -8.48
C ARG A 57 4.86 -4.85 -8.74
N PHE A 58 3.97 -3.90 -9.00
CA PHE A 58 2.57 -4.15 -9.34
C PHE A 58 2.45 -4.93 -10.65
N PHE A 59 3.13 -4.49 -11.71
CA PHE A 59 3.16 -5.20 -12.99
C PHE A 59 3.82 -6.58 -12.89
N ALA A 60 4.79 -6.76 -11.98
CA ALA A 60 5.41 -8.06 -11.73
C ALA A 60 4.40 -9.12 -11.24
N ILE A 61 3.33 -8.72 -10.54
CA ILE A 61 2.26 -9.63 -10.13
C ILE A 61 1.58 -10.26 -11.36
N PHE A 62 1.23 -9.46 -12.35
CA PHE A 62 0.57 -9.92 -13.58
C PHE A 62 1.48 -10.79 -14.43
N ARG A 63 2.78 -10.53 -14.41
CA ARG A 63 3.76 -11.33 -15.17
C ARG A 63 3.95 -12.75 -14.64
N LYS A 64 3.60 -13.02 -13.38
CA LYS A 64 3.85 -14.32 -12.74
C LYS A 64 2.71 -15.33 -12.91
N GLY A 65 1.56 -14.90 -13.45
CA GLY A 65 0.38 -15.75 -13.67
C GLY A 65 0.33 -16.50 -15.00
N ARG A 66 1.47 -16.77 -15.66
CA ARG A 66 1.54 -17.54 -16.91
C ARG A 66 2.10 -18.94 -16.70
#